data_AF-A0A8I2BIQ8-F1
#
_entry.id   AF-A0A8I2BIQ8-F1
#
_cell.length_a   1.000
_cell.length_b   1.000
_cell.length_c   1.000
_cell.angle_alpha   90.00
_cell.angle_beta   90.00
_cell.angle_gamma   90.00
#
_symmetry.space_group_name_H-M   'P 1'
#
loop_
_entity.id
_entity.type
_entity.pdbx_description
1 polymer ?
#
loop_
_entity_poly.entity_id
_entity_poly.type
_entity_poly.pdbx_seq_one_letter_code
_entity_poly.pdbx_strand_id
1 'polypeptide(L)'
;MNRCRVSHLPVRENRQWDVPHPACGYTTVFRGIGDNIVYAGVNPHRENVTLDYMDVEMFFRVIDETGMSGKPLYTIIDMQKVTCITYRYKKDFVNAAYNWGPEFKHVILFNVGPEIQTVAETFAAITPGYAPLSIAGTYEDAIRKIMALEATGAAGDEQMIEHADTKDRSFLFRKEFLAALARMSWLNLFDHHVCMPDPDEPCYSYMKSLEQLQNDLVSQRSGQRHTLEKLRREYAWKVEERELLIKAQADLNNRLEQQLKEETCRLRARAASMDMELTRISTAVVEKSARLNDICRRLSRLDLPGHLKKTMTGPCSQMISDYGSDNKPHSGIEHADPAFLSLLHRRHPELNQRELRICLLIRNNHNTRDIAASIGITPRGVESIRYRLHKKLGVEKHCTIKQYLIDMRG
;
A
#
# COMPACT_ATOMS: atom_id res chain seq x y z
N MET A 1 13.60 -35.51 38.44
CA MET A 1 14.48 -35.48 37.26
C MET A 1 14.09 -36.64 36.36
N ASN A 2 13.53 -36.34 35.19
CA ASN A 2 13.30 -37.35 34.17
C ASN A 2 14.67 -37.82 33.65
N ARG A 3 14.85 -39.12 33.46
CA ARG A 3 16.06 -39.70 32.85
C ARG A 3 15.69 -40.41 31.56
N CYS A 4 16.57 -40.37 30.57
CA CYS A 4 16.41 -41.13 29.35
C CYS A 4 16.34 -42.62 29.72
N ARG A 5 15.35 -43.34 29.19
CA ARG A 5 15.14 -44.75 29.53
C ARG A 5 16.27 -45.66 29.06
N VAL A 6 16.99 -45.26 28.01
CA VAL A 6 18.05 -46.06 27.37
C VAL A 6 19.44 -45.61 27.78
N SER A 7 19.76 -44.33 27.67
CA SER A 7 21.10 -43.82 28.03
C SER A 7 21.25 -43.47 29.51
N HIS A 8 20.15 -43.44 30.27
CA HIS A 8 20.10 -43.01 31.68
C HIS A 8 20.56 -41.56 31.95
N LEU A 9 20.83 -40.78 30.89
CA LEU A 9 21.19 -39.37 30.95
C LEU A 9 20.03 -38.51 31.47
N PRO A 10 20.32 -37.37 32.14
CA PRO A 10 19.28 -36.46 32.62
C PRO A 10 18.53 -35.84 31.44
N VAL A 11 17.21 -35.78 31.52
CA VAL A 11 16.36 -35.08 30.54
C VAL A 11 15.94 -33.75 31.15
N ARG A 12 16.27 -32.66 30.45
CA ARG A 12 15.87 -31.30 30.76
C ARG A 12 14.70 -30.91 29.88
N GLU A 13 13.70 -30.29 30.51
CA GLU A 13 12.49 -29.82 29.84
C GLU A 13 12.16 -28.43 30.40
N ASN A 14 11.71 -27.53 29.53
CA ASN A 14 11.20 -26.22 29.91
C ASN A 14 9.93 -25.96 29.09
N ARG A 15 8.86 -25.49 29.74
CA ARG A 15 7.60 -25.16 29.05
C ARG A 15 7.77 -24.05 28.01
N GLN A 16 8.76 -23.18 28.18
CA GLN A 16 9.09 -22.14 27.21
C GLN A 16 9.70 -22.69 25.93
N TRP A 17 10.11 -23.96 25.92
CA TRP A 17 10.62 -24.65 24.73
C TRP A 17 9.52 -25.28 23.88
N ASP A 18 8.27 -25.18 24.32
CA ASP A 18 7.12 -25.67 23.59
C ASP A 18 6.55 -24.51 22.76
N VAL A 19 6.73 -24.57 21.43
CA VAL A 19 6.36 -23.50 20.51
C VAL A 19 5.06 -23.85 19.79
N PRO A 20 3.93 -23.20 20.12
CA PRO A 20 2.68 -23.42 19.41
C PRO A 20 2.77 -22.81 18.01
N HIS A 21 2.44 -23.63 17.00
CA HIS A 21 2.40 -23.17 15.63
C HIS A 21 1.18 -22.25 15.41
N PRO A 22 1.32 -21.07 14.78
CA PRO A 22 0.26 -20.07 14.67
C PRO A 22 -0.97 -20.52 13.86
N ALA A 23 -0.80 -21.34 12.81
CA ALA A 23 -1.89 -21.74 11.90
C ALA A 23 -2.17 -23.25 11.81
N CYS A 24 -1.14 -24.10 11.81
CA CYS A 24 -1.23 -25.53 11.54
C CYS A 24 -1.64 -26.40 12.75
N GLY A 25 -1.93 -25.81 13.92
CA GLY A 25 -2.55 -26.53 15.03
C GLY A 25 -1.70 -27.67 15.62
N TYR A 26 -0.41 -27.43 15.78
CA TYR A 26 0.50 -28.32 16.53
C TYR A 26 1.46 -27.48 17.37
N THR A 27 2.11 -28.09 18.35
CA THR A 27 3.17 -27.47 19.16
C THR A 27 4.47 -28.22 18.91
N THR A 28 5.52 -27.51 18.51
CA THR A 28 6.88 -28.07 18.44
C THR A 28 7.44 -28.15 19.86
N VAL A 29 8.04 -29.28 20.20
CA VAL A 29 8.51 -29.58 21.54
C VAL A 29 9.99 -29.90 21.47
N PHE A 30 10.80 -29.20 22.26
CA PHE A 30 12.23 -29.47 22.38
C PHE A 30 12.60 -29.96 23.77
N ARG A 31 13.55 -30.89 23.86
CA ARG A 31 14.08 -31.41 25.14
C ARG A 31 15.60 -31.57 25.03
N GLY A 32 16.31 -31.29 26.11
CA GLY A 32 17.75 -31.55 26.20
C GLY A 32 17.99 -32.88 26.90
N ILE A 33 18.79 -33.77 26.32
CA ILE A 33 19.14 -35.06 26.92
C ILE A 33 20.66 -35.07 27.16
N GLY A 34 21.06 -35.19 28.42
CA GLY A 34 22.46 -35.08 28.82
C GLY A 34 23.06 -33.73 28.43
N ASP A 35 24.16 -33.79 27.70
CA ASP A 35 25.12 -32.69 27.56
C ASP A 35 25.36 -32.33 26.08
N ASN A 36 24.75 -33.09 25.16
CA ASN A 36 25.02 -33.05 23.73
C ASN A 36 23.91 -33.62 22.83
N ILE A 37 22.74 -34.02 23.38
CA ILE A 37 21.62 -34.55 22.59
C ILE A 37 20.43 -33.58 22.69
N VAL A 38 19.95 -33.12 21.54
CA VAL A 38 18.70 -32.34 21.44
C VAL A 38 17.61 -33.24 20.85
N TYR A 39 16.49 -33.33 21.56
CA TYR A 39 15.28 -33.96 21.07
C TYR A 39 14.33 -32.89 20.53
N ALA A 40 13.74 -33.14 19.37
CA ALA A 40 12.63 -32.37 18.81
C ALA A 40 11.47 -33.30 18.46
N GLY A 41 10.24 -32.83 18.60
CA GLY A 41 9.04 -33.53 18.17
C GLY A 41 7.86 -32.58 18.05
N VAL A 42 6.70 -33.10 17.67
CA VAL A 42 5.48 -32.32 17.55
C VAL A 42 4.33 -32.95 18.33
N ASN A 43 3.67 -32.12 19.14
CA ASN A 43 2.44 -32.46 19.84
C ASN A 43 1.26 -31.86 19.08
N PRO A 44 0.40 -32.68 18.47
CA PRO A 44 -0.64 -32.15 17.62
C PRO A 44 -1.86 -31.72 18.43
N HIS A 45 -2.57 -30.67 18.00
CA HIS A 45 -3.90 -30.32 18.53
C HIS A 45 -5.03 -31.07 17.80
N ARG A 46 -4.72 -31.72 16.67
CA ARG A 46 -5.58 -32.57 15.84
C ARG A 46 -4.89 -33.91 15.55
N GLU A 47 -5.46 -34.82 14.77
CA GLU A 47 -4.83 -36.14 14.54
C GLU A 47 -3.58 -36.08 13.65
N ASN A 48 -3.57 -35.25 12.60
CA ASN A 48 -2.49 -35.21 11.59
C ASN A 48 -1.73 -33.89 11.64
N VAL A 49 -0.39 -33.95 11.53
CA VAL A 49 0.49 -32.77 11.45
C VAL A 49 1.07 -32.58 10.07
N THR A 50 0.92 -31.36 9.56
CA THR A 50 1.70 -30.84 8.43
C THR A 50 2.77 -29.91 8.97
N LEU A 51 4.04 -30.30 8.86
CA LEU A 51 5.18 -29.46 9.27
C LEU A 51 5.36 -28.29 8.31
N ASP A 52 5.33 -27.06 8.82
CA ASP A 52 5.37 -25.85 7.99
C ASP A 52 6.68 -25.05 8.04
N TYR A 53 7.23 -24.80 9.22
CA TYR A 53 8.51 -24.08 9.39
C TYR A 53 9.32 -24.64 10.56
N MET A 54 10.62 -24.29 10.59
CA MET A 54 11.50 -24.61 11.72
C MET A 54 11.71 -23.39 12.61
N ASP A 55 11.51 -23.56 13.92
CA ASP A 55 11.86 -22.52 14.90
C ASP A 55 13.32 -22.65 15.31
N VAL A 56 14.18 -22.01 14.53
CA VAL A 56 15.64 -22.03 14.71
C VAL A 56 16.06 -21.26 15.95
N GLU A 57 15.38 -20.15 16.25
CA GLU A 57 15.67 -19.35 17.45
C GLU A 57 15.41 -20.14 18.72
N MET A 58 14.30 -20.89 18.75
CA MET A 58 14.01 -21.80 19.86
C MET A 58 15.05 -22.91 19.95
N PHE A 59 15.46 -23.50 18.82
CA PHE A 59 16.49 -24.54 18.81
C PHE A 59 17.81 -24.05 19.44
N PHE A 60 18.30 -22.85 19.06
CA PHE A 60 19.50 -22.27 19.68
C PHE A 60 19.30 -21.93 21.16
N ARG A 61 18.14 -21.40 21.53
CA ARG A 61 17.83 -21.13 22.94
C ARG A 61 17.87 -22.39 23.80
N VAL A 62 17.39 -23.53 23.29
CA VAL A 62 17.51 -24.83 23.98
C VAL A 62 18.97 -25.21 24.18
N ILE A 63 19.81 -25.04 23.15
CA ILE A 63 21.25 -25.33 23.21
C ILE A 63 21.92 -24.48 24.29
N ASP A 64 21.62 -23.18 24.32
CA ASP A 64 22.18 -22.23 25.28
C ASP A 64 21.72 -22.53 26.72
N GLU A 65 20.41 -22.69 26.95
CA GLU A 65 19.86 -22.96 28.29
C GLU A 65 20.26 -24.33 28.84
N THR A 66 20.62 -25.29 27.98
CA THR A 66 21.09 -26.61 28.40
C THR A 66 22.61 -26.68 28.59
N GLY A 67 23.37 -25.65 28.19
CA GLY A 67 24.83 -25.63 28.30
C GLY A 67 25.52 -26.50 27.23
N MET A 68 24.89 -26.61 26.06
CA MET A 68 25.37 -27.40 24.92
C MET A 68 26.08 -26.52 23.86
N SER A 69 26.11 -25.20 24.03
CA SER A 69 26.71 -24.26 23.08
C SER A 69 28.17 -24.55 22.81
N GLY A 70 28.56 -24.54 21.53
CA GLY A 70 29.93 -24.79 21.08
C GLY A 70 30.37 -26.25 21.16
N LYS A 71 29.48 -27.19 21.49
CA LYS A 71 29.75 -28.63 21.45
C LYS A 71 29.18 -29.26 20.18
N PRO A 72 29.80 -30.34 19.67
CA PRO A 72 29.19 -31.12 18.62
C PRO A 72 27.93 -31.85 19.12
N LEU A 73 26.81 -31.70 18.43
CA LEU A 73 25.49 -32.13 18.90
C LEU A 73 24.91 -33.29 18.09
N TYR A 74 24.23 -34.18 18.79
CA TYR A 74 23.29 -35.13 18.19
C TYR A 74 21.89 -34.55 18.25
N THR A 75 21.13 -34.63 17.16
CA THR A 75 19.72 -34.22 17.15
C THR A 75 18.85 -35.40 16.79
N ILE A 76 17.83 -35.68 17.60
CA ILE A 76 16.81 -36.70 17.30
C ILE A 76 15.46 -36.03 17.10
N ILE A 77 14.73 -36.44 16.06
CA ILE A 77 13.47 -35.82 15.66
C ILE A 77 12.40 -36.89 15.55
N ASP A 78 11.35 -36.77 16.37
CA ASP A 78 10.19 -37.65 16.32
C ASP A 78 9.24 -37.26 15.18
N MET A 79 9.06 -38.19 14.24
CA MET A 79 8.21 -38.00 13.07
C MET A 79 6.87 -38.74 13.18
N GLN A 80 6.55 -39.38 14.32
CA GLN A 80 5.39 -40.27 14.47
C GLN A 80 4.05 -39.61 14.10
N LYS A 81 3.90 -38.31 14.39
CA LYS A 81 2.66 -37.55 14.18
C LYS A 81 2.64 -36.76 12.87
N VAL A 82 3.71 -36.84 12.08
CA VAL A 82 3.88 -36.04 10.87
C VAL A 82 3.39 -36.82 9.66
N THR A 83 2.41 -36.27 8.96
CA THR A 83 1.84 -36.86 7.74
C THR A 83 2.21 -36.08 6.49
N CYS A 84 2.62 -34.81 6.62
CA CYS A 84 3.00 -33.98 5.48
C CYS A 84 4.07 -32.95 5.87
N ILE A 85 4.87 -32.53 4.88
CA ILE A 85 5.95 -31.54 5.05
C ILE A 85 5.86 -30.52 3.92
N THR A 86 5.65 -29.24 4.27
CA THR A 86 5.48 -28.16 3.30
C THR A 86 6.80 -27.83 2.59
N TYR A 87 6.68 -27.10 1.47
CA TYR A 87 7.83 -26.56 0.74
C TYR A 87 8.69 -25.64 1.63
N ARG A 88 8.06 -24.83 2.48
CA ARG A 88 8.76 -23.92 3.40
C ARG A 88 9.63 -24.69 4.39
N TYR A 89 9.08 -25.72 5.05
CA TYR A 89 9.83 -26.55 5.98
C TYR A 89 11.02 -27.24 5.30
N LYS A 90 10.85 -27.74 4.07
CA LYS A 90 11.94 -28.35 3.29
C LYS A 90 13.08 -27.36 3.03
N LYS A 91 12.76 -26.10 2.71
CA LYS A 91 13.79 -25.05 2.57
C LYS A 91 14.47 -24.73 3.89
N ASP A 92 13.70 -24.62 4.96
CA ASP A 92 14.24 -24.36 6.29
C ASP A 92 15.19 -25.48 6.71
N PHE A 93 14.83 -26.76 6.46
CA PHE A 93 15.70 -27.91 6.71
C PHE A 93 17.04 -27.79 5.99
N VAL A 94 17.02 -27.53 4.67
CA VAL A 94 18.26 -27.45 3.92
C VAL A 94 19.09 -26.26 4.39
N ASN A 95 18.46 -25.12 4.67
CA ASN A 95 19.17 -23.97 5.21
C ASN A 95 19.79 -24.28 6.59
N ALA A 96 19.10 -25.07 7.42
CA ALA A 96 19.60 -25.54 8.70
C ALA A 96 20.87 -26.38 8.54
N ALA A 97 20.81 -27.36 7.63
CA ALA A 97 21.88 -28.30 7.38
C ALA A 97 23.14 -27.64 6.79
N TYR A 98 22.97 -26.59 5.96
CA TYR A 98 24.09 -25.97 5.24
C TYR A 98 24.61 -24.67 5.85
N ASN A 99 23.75 -23.88 6.51
CA ASN A 99 24.07 -22.48 6.86
C ASN A 99 23.84 -22.15 8.33
N TRP A 100 22.91 -22.81 9.02
CA TRP A 100 22.49 -22.32 10.34
C TRP A 100 23.38 -22.79 11.48
N GLY A 101 23.93 -24.00 11.43
CA GLY A 101 24.97 -24.51 12.33
C GLY A 101 24.71 -24.36 13.84
N PRO A 102 24.56 -25.48 14.56
CA PRO A 102 25.67 -25.99 15.37
C PRO A 102 26.47 -27.05 14.61
N GLU A 103 27.59 -27.50 15.16
CA GLU A 103 28.30 -28.66 14.61
C GLU A 103 27.46 -29.93 14.87
N PHE A 104 26.68 -30.34 13.88
CA PHE A 104 25.84 -31.53 13.97
C PHE A 104 26.68 -32.79 13.80
N LYS A 105 26.95 -33.54 14.87
CA LYS A 105 27.58 -34.86 14.74
C LYS A 105 26.71 -35.82 13.96
N HIS A 106 25.42 -35.84 14.24
CA HIS A 106 24.45 -36.67 13.54
C HIS A 106 23.02 -36.20 13.80
N VAL A 107 22.17 -36.25 12.77
CA VAL A 107 20.72 -36.03 12.87
C VAL A 107 19.98 -37.35 12.65
N ILE A 108 19.06 -37.71 13.54
CA ILE A 108 18.29 -38.95 13.44
C ILE A 108 16.80 -38.64 13.41
N LEU A 109 16.15 -38.95 12.30
CA LEU A 109 14.69 -38.97 12.22
C LEU A 109 14.21 -40.34 12.69
N PHE A 110 13.24 -40.41 13.58
CA PHE A 110 12.68 -41.69 14.02
C PHE A 110 11.15 -41.69 13.97
N ASN A 111 10.53 -42.88 14.00
CA ASN A 111 9.09 -43.07 13.77
C ASN A 111 8.59 -42.45 12.44
N VAL A 112 9.38 -42.53 11.37
CA VAL A 112 9.00 -41.97 10.06
C VAL A 112 7.87 -42.81 9.46
N GLY A 113 6.72 -42.18 9.23
CA GLY A 113 5.57 -42.82 8.58
C GLY A 113 5.73 -42.95 7.05
N PRO A 114 4.98 -43.86 6.41
CA PRO A 114 5.08 -44.12 4.97
C PRO A 114 4.77 -42.89 4.10
N GLU A 115 3.86 -42.02 4.55
CA GLU A 115 3.45 -40.77 3.88
C GLU A 115 4.62 -39.82 3.61
N ILE A 116 5.62 -39.80 4.51
CA ILE A 116 6.76 -38.87 4.45
C ILE A 116 8.10 -39.58 4.26
N GLN A 117 8.10 -40.90 4.06
CA GLN A 117 9.31 -41.71 3.95
C GLN A 117 10.25 -41.19 2.85
N THR A 118 9.72 -40.93 1.65
CA THR A 118 10.51 -40.40 0.53
C THR A 118 11.11 -39.03 0.85
N VAL A 119 10.37 -38.17 1.57
CA VAL A 119 10.87 -36.84 1.97
C VAL A 119 11.99 -36.97 3.01
N ALA A 120 11.85 -37.87 3.98
CA ALA A 120 12.88 -38.14 4.99
C ALA A 120 14.16 -38.72 4.36
N GLU A 121 14.02 -39.64 3.40
CA GLU A 121 15.17 -40.17 2.64
C GLU A 121 15.82 -39.09 1.78
N THR A 122 15.03 -38.17 1.24
CA THR A 122 15.54 -37.04 0.48
C THR A 122 16.30 -36.05 1.37
N PHE A 123 15.84 -35.83 2.61
CA PHE A 123 16.61 -35.09 3.61
C PHE A 123 17.96 -35.77 3.86
N ALA A 124 17.98 -37.10 4.06
CA ALA A 124 19.23 -37.85 4.25
C ALA A 124 20.17 -37.78 3.03
N ALA A 125 19.59 -37.72 1.83
CA ALA A 125 20.34 -37.67 0.59
C ALA A 125 20.99 -36.30 0.34
N ILE A 126 20.34 -35.22 0.73
CA ILE A 126 20.81 -33.84 0.50
C ILE A 126 21.61 -33.26 1.67
N THR A 127 21.66 -33.90 2.84
CA THR A 127 22.50 -33.42 3.94
C THR A 127 23.99 -33.53 3.64
N PRO A 128 24.81 -32.53 4.00
CA PRO A 128 26.25 -32.59 3.82
C PRO A 128 26.91 -33.58 4.77
N GLY A 129 28.12 -34.07 4.44
CA GLY A 129 28.84 -35.07 5.23
C GLY A 129 29.19 -34.63 6.67
N TYR A 130 29.31 -33.32 6.91
CA TYR A 130 29.54 -32.77 8.25
C TYR A 130 28.28 -32.66 9.11
N ALA A 131 27.10 -32.95 8.56
CA ALA A 131 25.82 -32.99 9.28
C ALA A 131 25.01 -34.22 8.84
N PRO A 132 25.55 -35.44 9.04
CA PRO A 132 24.96 -36.64 8.47
C PRO A 132 23.59 -36.90 9.08
N LEU A 133 22.62 -37.28 8.23
CA LEU A 133 21.27 -37.65 8.65
C LEU A 133 20.99 -39.13 8.42
N SER A 134 20.30 -39.76 9.36
CA SER A 134 19.79 -41.13 9.20
C SER A 134 18.39 -41.31 9.75
N ILE A 135 17.76 -42.42 9.38
CA ILE A 135 16.42 -42.80 9.84
C ILE A 135 16.54 -43.99 10.80
N ALA A 136 15.80 -43.95 11.90
CA ALA A 136 15.67 -45.03 12.88
C ALA A 136 14.21 -45.45 13.06
N GLY A 137 13.98 -46.67 13.54
CA GLY A 137 12.63 -47.18 13.78
C GLY A 137 11.96 -46.49 14.96
N THR A 138 12.57 -46.62 16.14
CA THR A 138 12.02 -46.15 17.41
C THR A 138 12.91 -45.12 18.11
N TYR A 139 12.39 -44.50 19.17
CA TYR A 139 13.18 -43.64 20.06
C TYR A 139 14.38 -44.39 20.65
N GLU A 140 14.16 -45.65 21.07
CA GLU A 140 15.22 -46.48 21.63
C GLU A 140 16.32 -46.77 20.61
N ASP A 141 15.97 -47.05 19.35
CA ASP A 141 16.94 -47.28 18.28
C ASP A 141 17.76 -46.03 17.98
N ALA A 142 17.12 -44.85 17.98
CA ALA A 142 17.81 -43.57 17.77
C ALA A 142 18.86 -43.31 18.87
N ILE A 143 18.49 -43.51 20.14
CA ILE A 143 19.41 -43.31 21.27
C ILE A 143 20.53 -44.38 21.27
N ARG A 144 20.23 -45.65 20.98
CA ARG A 144 21.26 -46.71 20.84
C ARG A 144 22.26 -46.38 19.73
N LYS A 145 21.78 -45.83 18.62
CA LYS A 145 22.63 -45.41 17.51
C LYS A 145 23.58 -44.29 17.91
N ILE A 146 23.10 -43.29 18.65
CA ILE A 146 23.97 -42.23 19.20
C ILE A 146 25.03 -42.83 20.11
N MET A 147 24.63 -43.69 21.06
CA MET A 147 25.60 -44.32 21.98
C MET A 147 26.65 -45.15 21.24
N ALA A 148 26.27 -45.84 20.16
CA ALA A 148 27.22 -46.56 19.31
C ALA A 148 28.20 -45.62 18.60
N LEU A 149 27.71 -44.50 18.05
CA LEU A 149 28.56 -43.48 17.40
C LEU A 149 29.52 -42.80 18.39
N GLU A 150 29.08 -42.58 19.63
CA GLU A 150 29.94 -42.03 20.69
C GLU A 150 31.03 -43.02 21.10
N ALA A 151 30.71 -44.32 21.19
CA ALA A 151 31.65 -45.35 21.57
C ALA A 151 32.74 -45.60 20.51
N THR A 152 32.42 -45.43 19.22
CA THR A 152 33.38 -45.63 18.12
C THR A 152 34.26 -44.42 17.84
N GLY A 153 33.93 -43.24 18.39
CA GLY A 153 34.71 -42.00 18.18
C GLY A 153 34.70 -41.48 16.74
N ALA A 154 33.94 -42.10 15.84
CA ALA A 154 33.85 -41.71 14.44
C ALA A 154 32.98 -40.45 14.31
N ALA A 155 33.63 -39.32 14.08
CA ALA A 155 33.02 -38.26 13.28
C ALA A 155 32.75 -38.85 11.88
N GLY A 156 31.61 -38.48 11.29
CA GLY A 156 31.04 -39.00 10.04
C GLY A 156 31.99 -39.62 9.00
N ASP A 157 31.50 -40.71 8.41
CA ASP A 157 32.01 -41.34 7.18
C ASP A 157 33.38 -42.03 7.25
N GLU A 158 33.45 -43.26 7.79
CA GLU A 158 34.55 -44.17 7.43
C GLU A 158 34.24 -45.69 7.53
N GLN A 159 32.97 -46.12 7.61
CA GLN A 159 32.62 -47.55 7.61
C GLN A 159 31.61 -48.00 6.54
N MET A 160 31.45 -47.27 5.43
CA MET A 160 30.67 -47.76 4.28
C MET A 160 31.36 -47.58 2.91
N ILE A 161 32.69 -47.53 2.87
CA ILE A 161 33.44 -47.65 1.60
C ILE A 161 34.58 -48.65 1.77
N GLU A 162 34.23 -49.87 2.12
CA GLU A 162 35.07 -51.04 1.86
C GLU A 162 34.14 -52.25 1.95
N HIS A 163 33.49 -52.58 0.82
CA HIS A 163 33.11 -53.93 0.36
C HIS A 163 32.08 -53.76 -0.76
N ALA A 164 32.59 -53.78 -1.99
CA ALA A 164 31.80 -53.68 -3.21
C ALA A 164 30.81 -54.86 -3.29
N ASP A 165 29.52 -54.54 -3.18
CA ASP A 165 28.42 -55.46 -3.47
C ASP A 165 27.33 -54.70 -4.24
N THR A 166 26.58 -55.39 -5.10
CA THR A 166 25.57 -54.80 -6.01
C THR A 166 24.47 -54.01 -5.28
N LYS A 167 24.23 -54.28 -3.99
CA LYS A 167 23.32 -53.51 -3.14
C LYS A 167 23.79 -52.08 -2.88
N ASP A 168 25.09 -51.85 -2.89
CA ASP A 168 25.69 -50.56 -2.54
C ASP A 168 25.56 -49.54 -3.70
N ARG A 169 25.72 -50.00 -4.95
CA ARG A 169 25.45 -49.17 -6.15
C ARG A 169 23.99 -48.72 -6.21
N SER A 170 23.03 -49.63 -6.00
CA SER A 170 21.59 -49.28 -5.99
C SER A 170 21.25 -48.23 -4.92
N PHE A 171 21.88 -48.33 -3.75
CA PHE A 171 21.72 -47.34 -2.67
C PHE A 171 22.29 -45.98 -3.06
N LEU A 172 23.51 -45.94 -3.63
CA LEU A 172 24.12 -44.70 -4.12
C LEU A 172 23.27 -44.03 -5.20
N PHE A 173 22.69 -44.78 -6.13
CA PHE A 173 21.80 -44.23 -7.15
C PHE A 173 20.52 -43.66 -6.57
N ARG A 174 19.88 -44.36 -5.63
CA ARG A 174 18.69 -43.85 -4.95
C ARG A 174 19.01 -42.55 -4.22
N LYS A 175 20.14 -42.50 -3.51
CA LYS A 175 20.62 -41.29 -2.82
C LYS A 175 20.80 -40.13 -3.81
N GLU A 176 21.53 -40.35 -4.90
CA GLU A 176 21.78 -39.29 -5.88
C GLU A 176 20.51 -38.82 -6.61
N PHE A 177 19.60 -39.74 -6.95
CA PHE A 177 18.31 -39.41 -7.55
C PHE A 177 17.49 -38.48 -6.64
N LEU A 178 17.38 -38.82 -5.35
CA LEU A 178 16.63 -38.01 -4.38
C LEU A 178 17.33 -36.66 -4.15
N ALA A 179 18.66 -36.63 -4.03
CA ALA A 179 19.42 -35.41 -3.86
C ALA A 179 19.26 -34.46 -5.06
N ALA A 180 19.34 -34.98 -6.28
CA ALA A 180 19.14 -34.20 -7.51
C ALA A 180 17.71 -33.63 -7.60
N LEU A 181 16.69 -34.42 -7.24
CA LEU A 181 15.31 -33.94 -7.14
C LEU A 181 15.14 -32.82 -6.12
N ALA A 182 15.75 -32.92 -4.94
CA ALA A 182 15.69 -31.85 -3.95
C ALA A 182 16.45 -30.59 -4.37
N ARG A 183 17.62 -30.73 -5.01
CA ARG A 183 18.35 -29.58 -5.57
C ARG A 183 17.49 -28.80 -6.56
N MET A 184 16.78 -29.49 -7.45
CA MET A 184 15.88 -28.85 -8.41
C MET A 184 14.60 -28.30 -7.74
N SER A 185 13.88 -29.15 -7.00
CA SER A 185 12.54 -28.82 -6.51
C SER A 185 12.53 -27.95 -5.25
N TRP A 186 13.52 -28.06 -4.37
CA TRP A 186 13.57 -27.32 -3.10
C TRP A 186 14.46 -26.08 -3.21
N LEU A 187 15.60 -26.21 -3.91
CA LEU A 187 16.63 -25.16 -3.95
C LEU A 187 16.67 -24.39 -5.27
N ASN A 188 15.94 -24.82 -6.30
CA ASN A 188 16.01 -24.25 -7.66
C ASN A 188 17.45 -24.21 -8.22
N LEU A 189 18.26 -25.21 -7.85
CA LEU A 189 19.62 -25.41 -8.35
C LEU A 189 19.55 -26.31 -9.58
N PHE A 190 19.42 -25.68 -10.75
CA PHE A 190 19.31 -26.39 -12.03
C PHE A 190 20.64 -26.53 -12.76
N ASP A 191 21.70 -25.86 -12.31
CA ASP A 191 23.01 -25.91 -12.96
C ASP A 191 23.94 -27.01 -12.41
N HIS A 192 23.48 -27.78 -11.42
CA HIS A 192 24.26 -28.85 -10.80
C HIS A 192 24.16 -30.13 -11.63
N HIS A 193 25.29 -30.70 -12.04
CA HIS A 193 25.28 -31.89 -12.90
C HIS A 193 24.63 -33.10 -12.20
N VAL A 194 23.79 -33.84 -12.91
CA VAL A 194 23.27 -35.15 -12.47
C VAL A 194 24.31 -36.19 -12.85
N CYS A 195 24.85 -36.92 -11.87
CA CYS A 195 25.80 -38.00 -12.14
C CYS A 195 25.12 -39.12 -12.93
N MET A 196 25.64 -39.39 -14.14
CA MET A 196 25.08 -40.41 -15.03
C MET A 196 25.73 -41.78 -14.77
N PRO A 197 24.93 -42.84 -14.53
CA PRO A 197 25.43 -44.21 -14.50
C PRO A 197 25.81 -44.71 -15.90
N ASP A 198 26.43 -45.89 -15.96
CA ASP A 198 26.71 -46.57 -17.22
C ASP A 198 25.41 -46.91 -18.00
N PRO A 199 25.40 -46.84 -19.34
CA PRO A 199 24.19 -47.06 -20.14
C PRO A 199 23.50 -48.42 -19.94
N ASP A 200 24.26 -49.43 -19.55
CA ASP A 200 23.77 -50.80 -19.34
C ASP A 200 23.11 -50.99 -17.96
N GLU A 201 23.16 -49.97 -17.09
CA GLU A 201 22.53 -50.06 -15.77
C GLU A 201 21.02 -49.80 -15.80
N PRO A 202 20.21 -50.56 -15.05
CA PRO A 202 18.75 -50.39 -15.02
C PRO A 202 18.27 -48.99 -14.62
N CYS A 203 19.07 -48.22 -13.88
CA CYS A 203 18.74 -46.86 -13.43
C CYS A 203 19.05 -45.76 -14.46
N TYR A 204 19.75 -46.08 -15.55
CA TYR A 204 20.14 -45.10 -16.56
C TYR A 204 18.95 -44.31 -17.14
N SER A 205 17.85 -45.00 -17.47
CA SER A 205 16.65 -44.37 -18.04
C SER A 205 16.02 -43.35 -17.09
N TYR A 206 16.01 -43.62 -15.79
CA TYR A 206 15.50 -42.72 -14.75
C TYR A 206 16.39 -41.48 -14.59
N MET A 207 17.71 -41.68 -14.52
CA MET A 207 18.69 -40.59 -14.45
C MET A 207 18.66 -39.72 -15.71
N LYS A 208 18.54 -40.35 -16.88
CA LYS A 208 18.45 -39.62 -18.15
C LYS A 208 17.18 -38.79 -18.24
N SER A 209 16.06 -39.32 -17.75
CA SER A 209 14.79 -38.59 -17.65
C SER A 209 14.90 -37.41 -16.69
N LEU A 210 15.66 -37.56 -15.59
CA LEU A 210 15.93 -36.50 -14.63
C LEU A 210 16.78 -35.36 -15.23
N GLU A 211 17.84 -35.70 -15.97
CA GLU A 211 18.68 -34.74 -16.70
C GLU A 211 17.87 -34.00 -17.78
N GLN A 212 17.00 -34.71 -18.51
CA GLN A 212 16.12 -34.09 -19.49
C GLN A 212 15.15 -33.08 -18.83
N LEU A 213 14.53 -33.46 -17.71
CA LEU A 213 13.68 -32.56 -16.93
C LEU A 213 14.46 -31.33 -16.44
N GLN A 214 15.69 -31.51 -15.98
CA GLN A 214 16.57 -30.40 -15.60
C GLN A 214 16.79 -29.42 -16.75
N ASN A 215 17.12 -29.91 -17.95
CA ASN A 215 17.34 -29.09 -19.14
C ASN A 215 16.08 -28.31 -19.55
N ASP A 216 14.91 -28.94 -19.47
CA ASP A 216 13.62 -28.30 -19.75
C ASP A 216 13.33 -27.17 -18.74
N LEU A 217 13.58 -27.40 -17.44
CA LEU A 217 13.41 -26.40 -16.40
C LEU A 217 14.38 -25.22 -16.57
N VAL A 218 15.64 -25.47 -16.93
CA VAL A 218 16.63 -24.41 -17.26
C VAL A 218 16.14 -23.58 -18.44
N SER A 219 15.65 -24.24 -19.48
CA SER A 219 15.12 -23.57 -20.69
C SER A 219 13.90 -22.71 -20.38
N GLN A 220 12.95 -23.24 -19.61
CA GLN A 220 11.77 -22.51 -19.16
C GLN A 220 12.14 -21.27 -18.33
N ARG A 221 13.07 -21.42 -17.38
CA ARG A 221 13.53 -20.31 -16.53
C ARG A 221 14.25 -19.23 -17.33
N SER A 222 15.05 -19.63 -18.31
CA SER A 222 15.74 -18.71 -19.22
C SER A 222 14.74 -17.90 -20.06
N GLY A 223 13.69 -18.56 -20.59
CA GLY A 223 12.60 -17.89 -21.31
C GLY A 223 11.80 -16.92 -20.43
N GLN A 224 11.47 -17.32 -19.20
CA GLN A 224 10.81 -16.44 -18.23
C GLN A 224 11.67 -15.23 -17.87
N ARG A 225 12.98 -15.43 -17.65
CA ARG A 225 13.92 -14.34 -17.36
C ARG A 225 13.98 -13.33 -18.50
N HIS A 226 14.10 -13.80 -19.74
CA HIS A 226 14.10 -12.93 -20.91
C HIS A 226 12.79 -12.12 -21.06
N THR A 227 11.64 -12.76 -20.81
CA THR A 227 10.33 -12.10 -20.83
C THR A 227 10.24 -11.01 -19.75
N LEU A 228 10.69 -11.32 -18.53
CA LEU A 228 10.73 -10.35 -17.42
C LEU A 228 11.66 -9.18 -17.72
N GLU A 229 12.82 -9.41 -18.34
CA GLU A 229 13.75 -8.36 -18.74
C GLU A 229 13.17 -7.45 -19.83
N LYS A 230 12.44 -8.02 -20.80
CA LYS A 230 11.74 -7.24 -21.82
C LYS A 230 10.65 -6.36 -21.18
N LEU A 231 9.85 -6.95 -20.28
CA LEU A 231 8.80 -6.23 -19.58
C LEU A 231 9.35 -5.13 -18.68
N ARG A 232 10.45 -5.39 -17.95
CA ARG A 232 11.15 -4.39 -17.15
C ARG A 232 11.64 -3.21 -17.99
N ARG A 233 12.23 -3.47 -19.16
CA ARG A 233 12.67 -2.42 -20.09
C ARG A 233 11.48 -1.60 -20.61
N GLU A 234 10.38 -2.26 -20.96
CA GLU A 234 9.17 -1.57 -21.42
C GLU A 234 8.58 -0.65 -20.33
N TYR A 235 8.47 -1.14 -19.09
CA TYR A 235 7.97 -0.30 -17.99
C TYR A 235 8.95 0.82 -17.61
N ALA A 236 10.27 0.57 -17.64
CA ALA A 236 11.26 1.61 -17.41
C ALA A 236 11.13 2.74 -18.44
N TRP A 237 10.99 2.39 -19.73
CA TRP A 237 10.74 3.36 -20.80
C TRP A 237 9.45 4.15 -20.56
N LYS A 238 8.34 3.48 -20.22
CA LYS A 238 7.06 4.14 -19.93
C LYS A 238 7.14 5.08 -18.72
N VAL A 239 7.92 4.75 -17.70
CA VAL A 239 8.13 5.62 -16.54
C VAL A 239 8.91 6.87 -16.95
N GLU A 240 10.01 6.71 -17.69
CA GLU A 240 10.82 7.83 -18.18
C GLU A 240 10.02 8.79 -19.08
N GLU A 241 9.22 8.24 -20.00
CA GLU A 241 8.30 9.01 -20.84
C GLU A 241 7.28 9.82 -20.00
N ARG A 242 6.68 9.18 -18.98
CA ARG A 242 5.74 9.84 -18.07
C ARG A 242 6.40 10.92 -17.22
N GLU A 243 7.62 10.70 -16.75
CA GLU A 243 8.39 11.70 -16.02
C GLU A 243 8.68 12.94 -16.86
N LEU A 244 9.07 12.74 -18.14
CA LEU A 244 9.30 13.84 -19.07
C LEU A 244 8.02 14.67 -19.27
N LEU A 245 6.88 14.01 -19.46
CA LEU A 245 5.58 14.67 -19.62
C LEU A 245 5.17 15.44 -18.35
N ILE A 246 5.39 14.88 -17.16
CA ILE A 246 5.09 15.55 -15.89
C ILE A 246 5.97 16.79 -15.72
N LYS A 247 7.27 16.70 -16.04
CA LYS A 247 8.19 17.85 -15.99
C LYS A 247 7.76 18.96 -16.96
N ALA A 248 7.45 18.60 -18.21
CA ALA A 248 6.96 19.56 -19.19
C ALA A 248 5.65 20.24 -18.76
N GLN A 249 4.72 19.49 -18.16
CA GLN A 249 3.48 20.04 -17.63
C GLN A 249 3.72 20.97 -16.43
N ALA A 250 4.63 20.61 -15.53
CA ALA A 250 5.00 21.44 -14.39
C ALA A 250 5.62 22.77 -14.84
N ASP A 251 6.51 22.73 -15.84
CA ASP A 251 7.12 23.93 -16.42
C ASP A 251 6.07 24.83 -17.09
N LEU A 252 5.10 24.25 -17.80
CA LEU A 252 3.99 25.00 -18.40
C LEU A 252 3.13 25.66 -17.32
N ASN A 253 2.76 24.91 -16.27
CA ASN A 253 1.97 25.44 -15.17
C ASN A 253 2.70 26.59 -14.46
N ASN A 254 4.01 26.47 -14.22
CA ASN A 254 4.83 27.53 -13.63
C ASN A 254 4.82 28.81 -14.49
N ARG A 255 4.93 28.67 -15.82
CA ARG A 255 4.84 29.82 -16.75
C ARG A 255 3.47 30.49 -16.70
N LEU A 256 2.38 29.69 -16.68
CA LEU A 256 1.03 30.21 -16.58
C LEU A 256 0.78 30.94 -15.25
N GLU A 257 1.28 30.39 -14.15
CA GLU A 257 1.22 31.06 -12.83
C GLU A 257 1.97 32.39 -12.84
N GLN A 258 3.14 32.44 -13.47
CA GLN A 258 3.92 33.67 -13.59
C GLN A 258 3.15 34.73 -14.41
N GLN A 259 2.58 34.34 -15.55
CA GLN A 259 1.75 35.24 -16.37
C GLN A 259 0.53 35.77 -15.60
N LEU A 260 -0.15 34.91 -14.84
CA LEU A 260 -1.27 35.31 -13.99
C LEU A 260 -0.84 36.28 -12.88
N LYS A 261 0.34 36.07 -12.27
CA LYS A 261 0.90 36.98 -11.26
C LYS A 261 1.24 38.35 -11.86
N GLU A 262 1.83 38.38 -13.05
CA GLU A 262 2.15 39.62 -13.77
C GLU A 262 0.87 40.40 -14.13
N GLU A 263 -0.14 39.72 -14.67
CA GLU A 263 -1.44 40.33 -15.02
C GLU A 263 -2.19 40.84 -13.78
N THR A 264 -2.21 40.07 -12.69
CA THR A 264 -2.85 40.51 -11.44
C THR A 264 -2.14 41.71 -10.82
N CYS A 265 -0.80 41.76 -10.88
CA CYS A 265 -0.03 42.94 -10.46
C CYS A 265 -0.37 44.17 -11.30
N ARG A 266 -0.41 44.02 -12.63
CA ARG A 266 -0.77 45.08 -13.57
C ARG A 266 -2.18 45.63 -13.31
N LEU A 267 -3.16 44.75 -13.15
CA LEU A 267 -4.54 45.15 -12.88
C LEU A 267 -4.69 45.84 -11.52
N ARG A 268 -4.00 45.36 -10.48
CA ARG A 268 -3.98 46.01 -9.16
C ARG A 268 -3.36 47.41 -9.22
N ALA A 269 -2.24 47.57 -9.92
CA ALA A 269 -1.61 48.87 -10.11
C ALA A 269 -2.55 49.86 -10.82
N ARG A 270 -3.26 49.39 -11.86
CA ARG A 270 -4.26 50.20 -12.58
C ARG A 270 -5.44 50.59 -11.70
N ALA A 271 -5.95 49.66 -10.89
CA ALA A 271 -7.02 49.94 -9.93
C ALA A 271 -6.59 51.01 -8.91
N ALA A 272 -5.40 50.86 -8.31
CA ALA A 272 -4.86 51.83 -7.36
C ALA A 272 -4.69 53.23 -7.99
N SER A 273 -4.25 53.32 -9.24
CA SER A 273 -4.15 54.59 -9.96
C SER A 273 -5.52 55.23 -10.20
N MET A 274 -6.53 54.45 -10.58
CA MET A 274 -7.91 54.94 -10.72
C MET A 274 -8.47 55.41 -9.38
N ASP A 275 -8.23 54.69 -8.29
CA ASP A 275 -8.67 55.10 -6.94
C ASP A 275 -8.02 56.41 -6.50
N MET A 276 -6.73 56.61 -6.82
CA MET A 276 -6.03 57.88 -6.57
C MET A 276 -6.65 59.04 -7.37
N GLU A 277 -6.94 58.84 -8.65
CA GLU A 277 -7.61 59.85 -9.49
C GLU A 277 -9.02 60.17 -8.98
N LEU A 278 -9.80 59.14 -8.63
CA LEU A 278 -11.14 59.30 -8.04
C LEU A 278 -11.08 60.06 -6.73
N THR A 279 -10.12 59.76 -5.85
CA THR A 279 -9.92 60.47 -4.59
C THR A 279 -9.56 61.94 -4.84
N ARG A 280 -8.69 62.22 -5.81
CA ARG A 280 -8.33 63.59 -6.21
C ARG A 280 -9.52 64.35 -6.78
N ILE A 281 -10.35 63.72 -7.62
CA ILE A 281 -11.56 64.34 -8.15
C ILE A 281 -12.57 64.58 -7.03
N SER A 282 -12.81 63.59 -6.18
CA SER A 282 -13.74 63.67 -5.05
C SER A 282 -13.35 64.79 -4.08
N THR A 283 -12.09 64.88 -3.68
CA THR A 283 -11.58 65.97 -2.83
C THR A 283 -11.76 67.35 -3.49
N ALA A 284 -11.47 67.49 -4.78
CA ALA A 284 -11.71 68.73 -5.51
C ALA A 284 -13.20 69.12 -5.57
N VAL A 285 -14.10 68.14 -5.73
CA VAL A 285 -15.55 68.35 -5.70
C VAL A 285 -16.01 68.78 -4.31
N VAL A 286 -15.53 68.13 -3.24
CA VAL A 286 -15.81 68.50 -1.85
C VAL A 286 -15.32 69.92 -1.55
N GLU A 287 -14.11 70.29 -1.95
CA GLU A 287 -13.60 71.65 -1.77
C GLU A 287 -14.43 72.69 -2.53
N LYS A 288 -14.76 72.42 -3.81
CA LYS A 288 -15.55 73.35 -4.63
C LYS A 288 -16.96 73.51 -4.08
N SER A 289 -17.61 72.42 -3.66
CA SER A 289 -18.95 72.46 -3.06
C SER A 289 -18.95 73.18 -1.71
N ALA A 290 -17.90 73.04 -0.89
CA ALA A 290 -17.73 73.80 0.35
C ALA A 290 -17.58 75.31 0.07
N ARG A 291 -16.76 75.71 -0.92
CA ARG A 291 -16.65 77.12 -1.34
C ARG A 291 -17.98 77.66 -1.87
N LEU A 292 -18.69 76.89 -2.68
CA LEU A 292 -20.01 77.28 -3.18
C LEU A 292 -20.98 77.52 -2.02
N ASN A 293 -21.02 76.60 -1.06
CA ASN A 293 -21.82 76.74 0.17
C ASN A 293 -21.47 77.99 0.99
N ASP A 294 -20.19 78.34 1.10
CA ASP A 294 -19.76 79.56 1.79
C ASP A 294 -20.23 80.82 1.05
N ILE A 295 -20.10 80.86 -0.28
CA ILE A 295 -20.61 81.95 -1.12
C ILE A 295 -22.13 82.08 -0.95
N CYS A 296 -22.86 80.95 -0.96
CA CYS A 296 -24.31 80.92 -0.74
C CYS A 296 -24.68 81.50 0.63
N ARG A 297 -23.97 81.10 1.69
CA ARG A 297 -24.19 81.61 3.05
C ARG A 297 -23.94 83.11 3.14
N ARG A 298 -22.88 83.62 2.50
CA ARG A 298 -22.58 85.06 2.45
C ARG A 298 -23.66 85.85 1.71
N LEU A 299 -24.09 85.37 0.54
CA LEU A 299 -25.20 85.96 -0.22
C LEU A 299 -26.51 85.96 0.60
N SER A 300 -26.73 84.91 1.39
CA SER A 300 -27.90 84.79 2.28
C SER A 300 -27.87 85.76 3.47
N ARG A 301 -26.72 86.37 3.81
CA ARG A 301 -26.58 87.34 4.91
C ARG A 301 -26.72 88.79 4.47
N LEU A 302 -26.69 89.08 3.17
CA LEU A 302 -26.94 90.42 2.65
C LEU A 302 -28.43 90.78 2.76
N ASP A 303 -28.71 92.03 3.11
CA ASP A 303 -30.06 92.57 3.26
C ASP A 303 -30.60 92.98 1.87
N LEU A 304 -31.12 91.99 1.15
CA LEU A 304 -31.63 92.10 -0.21
C LEU A 304 -33.14 91.77 -0.25
N PRO A 305 -33.93 92.40 -1.12
CA PRO A 305 -35.34 92.07 -1.32
C PRO A 305 -35.54 90.57 -1.59
N GLY A 306 -36.53 89.94 -0.95
CA GLY A 306 -36.69 88.47 -0.91
C GLY A 306 -36.76 87.74 -2.27
N HIS A 307 -37.17 88.44 -3.34
CA HIS A 307 -37.20 87.89 -4.70
C HIS A 307 -35.79 87.76 -5.30
N LEU A 308 -34.93 88.77 -5.15
CA LEU A 308 -33.54 88.76 -5.62
C LEU A 308 -32.71 87.71 -4.88
N LYS A 309 -32.97 87.54 -3.58
CA LYS A 309 -32.30 86.55 -2.74
C LYS A 309 -32.56 85.13 -3.23
N LYS A 310 -33.83 84.78 -3.51
CA LYS A 310 -34.21 83.47 -4.08
C LYS A 310 -33.64 83.23 -5.47
N THR A 311 -33.62 84.23 -6.35
CA THR A 311 -33.09 84.09 -7.71
C THR A 311 -31.57 83.89 -7.72
N MET A 312 -30.84 84.49 -6.78
CA MET A 312 -29.40 84.31 -6.66
C MET A 312 -28.99 83.03 -5.90
N THR A 313 -29.76 82.61 -4.88
CA THR A 313 -29.45 81.37 -4.13
C THR A 313 -29.96 80.11 -4.83
N GLY A 314 -31.03 80.21 -5.64
CA GLY A 314 -31.69 79.07 -6.31
C GLY A 314 -30.74 78.17 -7.12
N PRO A 315 -30.01 78.69 -8.11
CA PRO A 315 -29.07 77.91 -8.93
C PRO A 315 -27.97 77.24 -8.09
N CYS A 316 -27.51 77.95 -7.06
CA CYS A 316 -26.50 77.46 -6.15
C CYS A 316 -27.00 76.30 -5.28
N SER A 317 -28.21 76.40 -4.72
CA SER A 317 -28.85 75.30 -3.98
C SER A 317 -29.19 74.12 -4.87
N GLN A 318 -29.54 74.34 -6.14
CA GLN A 318 -29.78 73.29 -7.13
C GLN A 318 -28.49 72.50 -7.41
N MET A 319 -27.38 73.20 -7.68
CA MET A 319 -26.07 72.56 -7.88
C MET A 319 -25.62 71.77 -6.64
N ILE A 320 -25.82 72.28 -5.42
CA ILE A 320 -25.49 71.56 -4.19
C ILE A 320 -26.37 70.29 -4.02
N SER A 321 -27.64 70.35 -4.40
CA SER A 321 -28.54 69.19 -4.34
C SER A 321 -28.19 68.11 -5.38
N ASP A 322 -27.80 68.53 -6.59
CA ASP A 322 -27.41 67.62 -7.67
C ASP A 322 -26.12 66.85 -7.32
N TYR A 323 -25.15 67.49 -6.64
CA TYR A 323 -23.93 66.81 -6.16
C TYR A 323 -24.14 66.01 -4.84
N GLY A 324 -25.11 66.38 -4.01
CA GLY A 324 -25.41 65.69 -2.74
C GLY A 324 -26.28 64.44 -2.89
N SER A 325 -27.08 64.35 -3.96
CA SER A 325 -27.99 63.22 -4.20
C SER A 325 -27.30 61.96 -4.76
N ASP A 326 -26.08 62.07 -5.28
CA ASP A 326 -25.31 60.95 -5.84
C ASP A 326 -24.44 60.21 -4.81
N ASN A 327 -24.51 60.60 -3.53
CA ASN A 327 -23.89 59.85 -2.42
C ASN A 327 -24.71 58.65 -1.95
N LYS A 328 -25.73 58.22 -2.71
CA LYS A 328 -26.26 56.86 -2.55
C LYS A 328 -25.33 55.94 -3.35
N PRO A 329 -24.52 55.08 -2.71
CA PRO A 329 -23.90 53.99 -3.45
C PRO A 329 -25.04 53.27 -4.17
N HIS A 330 -24.88 53.03 -5.47
CA HIS A 330 -25.86 52.32 -6.29
C HIS A 330 -26.28 51.02 -5.57
N SER A 331 -27.40 51.08 -4.83
CA SER A 331 -27.95 49.98 -4.04
C SER A 331 -28.71 49.01 -4.95
N GLY A 332 -28.06 48.61 -6.04
CA GLY A 332 -28.65 47.73 -7.04
C GLY A 332 -28.56 46.25 -6.69
N ILE A 333 -27.74 45.85 -5.71
CA ILE A 333 -27.52 44.43 -5.39
C ILE A 333 -27.13 44.23 -3.90
N GLU A 334 -27.91 44.75 -2.95
CA GLU A 334 -27.63 44.52 -1.50
C GLU A 334 -28.60 43.56 -0.80
N HIS A 335 -29.33 42.75 -1.55
CA HIS A 335 -29.96 41.55 -1.00
C HIS A 335 -29.52 40.31 -1.78
N ALA A 336 -28.20 40.14 -1.95
CA ALA A 336 -27.68 38.79 -2.08
C ALA A 336 -27.99 38.08 -0.76
N ASP A 337 -28.84 37.05 -0.80
CA ASP A 337 -29.00 36.08 0.28
C ASP A 337 -28.00 34.94 -0.01
N PRO A 338 -26.74 35.05 0.45
CA PRO A 338 -25.72 34.05 0.15
C PRO A 338 -26.11 32.68 0.70
N ALA A 339 -26.84 32.61 1.82
CA ALA A 339 -27.32 31.36 2.38
C ALA A 339 -28.29 30.66 1.42
N PHE A 340 -29.22 31.41 0.82
CA PHE A 340 -30.11 30.87 -0.21
C PHE A 340 -29.38 30.48 -1.50
N LEU A 341 -28.44 31.30 -1.97
CA LEU A 341 -27.68 30.95 -3.19
C LEU A 341 -26.85 29.67 -2.98
N SER A 342 -26.26 29.50 -1.80
CA SER A 342 -25.56 28.26 -1.42
C SER A 342 -26.51 27.07 -1.32
N LEU A 343 -27.70 27.24 -0.73
CA LEU A 343 -28.71 26.18 -0.65
C LEU A 343 -29.23 25.77 -2.04
N LEU A 344 -29.52 26.76 -2.89
CA LEU A 344 -30.00 26.57 -4.25
C LEU A 344 -28.94 25.87 -5.11
N HIS A 345 -27.68 26.27 -4.99
CA HIS A 345 -26.59 25.63 -5.72
C HIS A 345 -26.30 24.20 -5.24
N ARG A 346 -26.45 23.94 -3.93
CA ARG A 346 -26.31 22.57 -3.38
C ARG A 346 -27.43 21.64 -3.86
N ARG A 347 -28.65 22.14 -3.99
CA ARG A 347 -29.82 21.36 -4.44
C ARG A 347 -29.88 21.21 -5.96
N HIS A 348 -29.36 22.20 -6.69
CA HIS A 348 -29.36 22.28 -8.15
C HIS A 348 -27.99 22.71 -8.69
N PRO A 349 -26.97 21.82 -8.66
CA PRO A 349 -25.63 22.13 -9.14
C PRO A 349 -25.56 22.42 -10.65
N GLU A 350 -26.57 22.04 -11.43
CA GLU A 350 -26.70 22.26 -12.87
C GLU A 350 -27.11 23.70 -13.28
N LEU A 351 -27.41 24.55 -12.29
CA LEU A 351 -27.72 25.96 -12.52
C LEU A 351 -26.42 26.78 -12.65
N ASN A 352 -26.33 27.56 -13.72
CA ASN A 352 -25.21 28.50 -13.88
C ASN A 352 -25.42 29.78 -13.05
N GLN A 353 -24.36 30.57 -12.89
CA GLN A 353 -24.38 31.79 -12.07
C GLN A 353 -25.45 32.82 -12.53
N ARG A 354 -25.74 32.86 -13.83
CA ARG A 354 -26.77 33.74 -14.39
C ARG A 354 -28.18 33.28 -14.01
N GLU A 355 -28.42 31.99 -14.07
CA GLU A 355 -29.67 31.34 -13.68
C GLU A 355 -29.93 31.48 -12.17
N LEU A 356 -28.90 31.35 -11.33
CA LEU A 356 -28.98 31.57 -9.88
C LEU A 356 -29.40 33.01 -9.54
N ARG A 357 -28.85 34.01 -10.23
CA ARG A 357 -29.25 35.43 -10.06
C ARG A 357 -30.71 35.66 -10.45
N ILE A 358 -31.17 35.05 -11.55
CA ILE A 358 -32.57 35.15 -11.98
C ILE A 358 -33.50 34.50 -10.96
N CYS A 359 -33.15 33.34 -10.40
CA CYS A 359 -33.92 32.70 -9.33
C CYS A 359 -34.04 33.59 -8.08
N LEU A 360 -32.95 34.24 -7.66
CA LEU A 360 -32.98 35.20 -6.55
C LEU A 360 -33.94 36.36 -6.82
N LEU A 361 -33.89 36.93 -8.03
CA LEU A 361 -34.78 38.04 -8.41
C LEU A 361 -36.26 37.59 -8.48
N ILE A 362 -36.53 36.37 -8.97
CA ILE A 362 -37.89 35.79 -8.98
C ILE A 362 -38.40 35.58 -7.56
N ARG A 363 -37.55 35.10 -6.64
CA ARG A 363 -37.90 34.91 -5.22
C ARG A 363 -38.22 36.24 -4.54
N ASN A 364 -37.44 37.28 -4.82
CA ASN A 364 -37.62 38.64 -4.30
C ASN A 364 -38.76 39.42 -4.99
N ASN A 365 -39.63 38.73 -5.73
CA ASN A 365 -40.84 39.28 -6.35
C ASN A 365 -40.59 40.37 -7.41
N HIS A 366 -39.43 40.37 -8.06
CA HIS A 366 -39.19 41.24 -9.21
C HIS A 366 -40.02 40.82 -10.42
N ASN A 367 -40.55 41.79 -11.15
CA ASN A 367 -41.31 41.52 -12.37
C ASN A 367 -40.37 41.21 -13.56
N THR A 368 -40.90 40.63 -14.63
CA THR A 368 -40.10 40.22 -15.80
C THR A 368 -39.35 41.38 -16.47
N ARG A 369 -39.88 42.60 -16.41
CA ARG A 369 -39.22 43.80 -16.99
C ARG A 369 -38.05 44.26 -16.13
N ASP A 370 -38.19 44.23 -14.80
CA ASP A 370 -37.11 44.59 -13.88
C ASP A 370 -35.97 43.57 -13.94
N ILE A 371 -36.31 42.28 -14.03
CA ILE A 371 -35.33 41.20 -14.21
C ILE A 371 -34.59 41.37 -15.54
N ALA A 372 -35.31 41.71 -16.61
CA ALA A 372 -34.74 41.96 -17.93
C ALA A 372 -33.72 43.11 -17.90
N ALA A 373 -34.08 44.23 -17.26
CA ALA A 373 -33.21 45.39 -17.09
C ALA A 373 -31.96 45.06 -16.24
N SER A 374 -32.13 44.32 -15.14
CA SER A 374 -31.03 43.94 -14.25
C SER A 374 -30.02 42.97 -14.89
N ILE A 375 -30.49 42.04 -15.74
CA ILE A 375 -29.66 41.01 -16.37
C ILE A 375 -29.16 41.42 -17.78
N GLY A 376 -29.66 42.54 -18.32
CA GLY A 376 -29.30 43.04 -19.65
C GLY A 376 -29.82 42.16 -20.79
N ILE A 377 -31.07 41.67 -20.68
CA ILE A 377 -31.73 40.88 -21.75
C ILE A 377 -33.13 41.40 -22.03
N THR A 378 -33.75 40.93 -23.11
CA THR A 378 -35.14 41.26 -23.41
C THR A 378 -36.10 40.52 -22.44
N PRO A 379 -37.30 41.07 -22.18
CA PRO A 379 -38.33 40.36 -21.40
C PRO A 379 -38.68 38.97 -21.96
N ARG A 380 -38.64 38.81 -23.29
CA ARG A 380 -38.78 37.50 -23.96
C ARG A 380 -37.63 36.54 -23.62
N GLY A 381 -36.41 37.05 -23.49
CA GLY A 381 -35.25 36.29 -23.04
C GLY A 381 -35.40 35.79 -21.60
N VAL A 382 -35.97 36.60 -20.71
CA VAL A 382 -36.29 36.19 -19.32
C VAL A 382 -37.32 35.06 -19.32
N GLU A 383 -38.37 35.13 -20.14
CA GLU A 383 -39.39 34.08 -20.22
C GLU A 383 -38.82 32.75 -20.73
N SER A 384 -37.94 32.80 -21.73
CA SER A 384 -37.21 31.62 -22.21
C SER A 384 -36.34 30.99 -21.11
N ILE A 385 -35.72 31.80 -20.26
CA ILE A 385 -34.95 31.31 -19.11
C ILE A 385 -35.89 30.72 -18.05
N ARG A 386 -37.02 31.35 -17.74
CA ARG A 386 -38.02 30.81 -16.79
C ARG A 386 -38.52 29.44 -17.23
N TYR A 387 -38.80 29.25 -18.52
CA TYR A 387 -39.17 27.94 -19.06
C TYR A 387 -38.09 26.88 -18.83
N ARG A 388 -36.81 27.21 -19.08
CA ARG A 388 -35.69 26.29 -18.82
C ARG A 388 -35.51 26.00 -17.33
N LEU A 389 -35.67 27.02 -16.48
CA LEU A 389 -35.59 26.89 -15.02
C LEU A 389 -36.69 25.95 -14.50
N HIS A 390 -37.89 25.97 -15.07
CA HIS A 390 -38.98 25.07 -14.68
C HIS A 390 -38.57 23.59 -14.83
N LYS A 391 -37.92 23.25 -15.96
CA LYS A 391 -37.40 21.90 -16.23
C LYS A 391 -36.21 21.53 -15.36
N LYS A 392 -35.27 22.45 -15.14
CA LYS A 392 -34.05 22.20 -14.32
C LYS A 392 -34.37 22.05 -12.84
N LEU A 393 -35.27 22.89 -12.32
CA LEU A 393 -35.70 22.85 -10.91
C LEU A 393 -36.67 21.70 -10.60
N GLY A 394 -37.15 20.98 -11.62
CA GLY A 394 -38.10 19.88 -11.46
C GLY A 394 -39.46 20.32 -10.91
N VAL A 395 -39.90 21.54 -11.24
CA VAL A 395 -41.16 22.08 -10.73
C VAL A 395 -42.34 21.38 -11.42
N GLU A 396 -43.33 20.93 -10.66
CA GLU A 396 -44.54 20.31 -11.23
C GLU A 396 -45.33 21.30 -12.09
N LYS A 397 -46.11 20.78 -13.06
CA LYS A 397 -46.87 21.59 -14.03
C LYS A 397 -47.84 22.60 -13.39
N HIS A 398 -48.24 22.36 -12.14
CA HIS A 398 -49.18 23.21 -11.41
C HIS A 398 -48.50 24.14 -10.38
N CYS A 399 -47.17 24.06 -10.24
CA CYS A 399 -46.41 24.88 -9.31
C CYS A 399 -45.63 25.98 -10.03
N THR A 400 -45.60 27.17 -9.44
CA THR A 400 -44.78 28.28 -9.96
C THR A 400 -43.35 28.18 -9.43
N ILE A 401 -42.38 28.59 -10.24
CA ILE A 401 -40.96 28.66 -9.82
C ILE A 401 -40.82 29.51 -8.55
N LYS A 402 -41.58 30.60 -8.44
CA LYS A 402 -41.56 31.45 -7.24
C LYS A 402 -41.98 30.68 -5.99
N GLN A 403 -43.05 29.88 -6.07
CA GLN A 403 -43.56 29.09 -4.96
C GLN A 403 -42.54 28.03 -4.53
N TYR A 404 -41.97 27.31 -5.49
CA TYR A 404 -40.85 26.40 -5.25
C TYR A 404 -39.66 27.06 -4.53
N LEU A 405 -39.28 28.27 -4.94
CA LEU A 405 -38.15 29.01 -4.34
C LEU A 405 -38.46 29.55 -2.93
N ILE A 406 -39.72 29.79 -2.60
CA ILE A 406 -40.17 30.22 -1.26
C ILE A 406 -40.25 29.01 -0.32
N ASP A 407 -40.76 27.88 -0.81
CA ASP A 407 -40.91 26.64 -0.04
C ASP A 407 -39.56 25.99 0.28
N MET A 408 -38.48 26.38 -0.40
CA MET A 408 -37.10 25.99 -0.07
C MET A 408 -36.55 26.64 1.21
N ARG A 409 -37.37 27.29 2.05
CA ARG A 409 -36.95 27.78 3.36
C ARG A 409 -36.65 26.62 4.31
N GLY A 410 -35.39 26.56 4.77
CA GLY A 410 -35.04 26.03 6.08
C GLY A 410 -35.17 27.13 7.11
#